data_AF-A0A1Y4GPX5-F1
#
_entry.id   AF-A0A1Y4GPX5-F1
#
_cell.length_a   1.000
_cell.length_b   1.000
_cell.length_c   1.000
_cell.angle_alpha   90.00
_cell.angle_beta   90.00
_cell.angle_gamma   90.00
#
_symmetry.space_group_name_H-M   'P 1'
#
loop_
_entity.id
_entity.type
_entity.pdbx_description
1 polymer ?
#
loop_
_entity_poly.entity_id
_entity_poly.type
_entity_poly.pdbx_seq_one_letter_code
_entity_poly.pdbx_strand_id
1 'polypeptide(L)'
;MSKETLFVAISNQKGGVGKSALSVVLASYFHFEKGLNVAIVDCDSPQHSLVRMRERDKKAVSNSAYYRQLIKQQWNRVQKKAYPIVGSTAEKAREAADEIAARGDYDLIFVDLPGTVESTGVFRTIVNMDYVLTPTIPDLIVMQSTLAFATTVLDHIKKMENTPLLKDIFFFWNKLKKRTNVEILKSYSEVMRELHLTVLDSTLPDLCRYEKEITHAKRAFFRCTLMPPPARQLEGSGVVELAEELMVKLKLGQS
;
A
#
# COMPACT_ATOMS: atom_id res chain seq x y z
N MET A 1 -20.95 -17.96 -2.74
CA MET A 1 -20.99 -16.50 -2.92
C MET A 1 -19.73 -16.12 -3.67
N SER A 2 -19.82 -15.34 -4.76
CA SER A 2 -18.62 -14.85 -5.45
C SER A 2 -17.84 -13.94 -4.51
N LYS A 3 -16.53 -14.15 -4.42
CA LYS A 3 -15.63 -13.28 -3.65
C LYS A 3 -15.64 -11.88 -4.26
N GLU A 4 -15.91 -10.86 -3.45
CA GLU A 4 -15.88 -9.47 -3.91
C GLU A 4 -14.44 -8.93 -3.85
N THR A 5 -13.96 -8.38 -4.96
CA THR A 5 -12.64 -7.76 -5.05
C THR A 5 -12.61 -6.48 -4.21
N LEU A 6 -11.66 -6.36 -3.27
CA LEU A 6 -11.51 -5.13 -2.47
C LEU A 6 -10.58 -4.13 -3.14
N PHE A 7 -11.01 -2.87 -3.22
CA PHE A 7 -10.19 -1.78 -3.74
C PHE A 7 -9.68 -0.91 -2.61
N VAL A 8 -8.35 -0.87 -2.45
CA VAL A 8 -7.70 -0.22 -1.32
C VAL A 8 -6.71 0.83 -1.81
N ALA A 9 -7.01 2.09 -1.55
CA ALA A 9 -6.07 3.18 -1.86
C ALA A 9 -4.98 3.29 -0.80
N ILE A 10 -3.78 3.66 -1.21
CA ILE A 10 -2.70 4.07 -0.32
C ILE A 10 -2.47 5.56 -0.55
N SER A 11 -2.83 6.40 0.44
CA SER A 11 -2.91 7.85 0.27
C SER A 11 -2.53 8.63 1.52
N ASN A 12 -1.90 9.79 1.29
CA ASN A 12 -1.59 10.80 2.30
C ASN A 12 -1.21 12.10 1.56
N GLN A 13 -1.71 13.24 2.06
CA GLN A 13 -1.42 14.60 1.57
C GLN A 13 0.07 14.96 1.63
N LYS A 14 0.88 14.26 2.42
CA LYS A 14 2.33 14.44 2.43
C LYS A 14 3.06 13.44 1.54
N GLY A 15 3.96 13.95 0.70
CA GLY A 15 4.97 13.15 0.01
C GLY A 15 5.99 12.54 0.98
N GLY A 16 6.65 11.45 0.59
CA GLY A 16 7.76 10.88 1.37
C GLY A 16 7.36 10.02 2.59
N VAL A 17 6.06 9.87 2.88
CA VAL A 17 5.56 8.98 3.96
C VAL A 17 5.66 7.49 3.65
N GLY A 18 6.09 7.11 2.42
CA GLY A 18 6.35 5.71 2.06
C GLY A 18 5.24 4.98 1.30
N LYS A 19 4.25 5.69 0.72
CA LYS A 19 3.11 5.13 -0.03
C LYS A 19 3.51 4.04 -1.03
N SER A 20 4.23 4.41 -2.10
CA SER A 20 4.62 3.48 -3.16
C SER A 20 5.52 2.32 -2.66
N ALA A 21 6.34 2.56 -1.64
CA ALA A 21 7.13 1.49 -1.02
C ALA A 21 6.23 0.47 -0.34
N LEU A 22 5.20 0.92 0.38
CA LEU A 22 4.22 0.05 1.02
C LEU A 22 3.32 -0.65 0.02
N SER A 23 2.91 0.04 -1.05
CA SER A 23 2.13 -0.54 -2.15
C SER A 23 2.83 -1.78 -2.72
N VAL A 24 4.14 -1.72 -2.98
CA VAL A 24 4.90 -2.86 -3.47
C VAL A 24 5.11 -3.94 -2.41
N VAL A 25 5.52 -3.55 -1.19
CA VAL A 25 5.85 -4.51 -0.15
C VAL A 25 4.61 -5.30 0.29
N LEU A 26 3.48 -4.63 0.51
CA LEU A 26 2.22 -5.28 0.88
C LEU A 26 1.68 -6.12 -0.28
N ALA A 27 1.70 -5.61 -1.52
CA ALA A 27 1.24 -6.39 -2.66
C ALA A 27 2.05 -7.68 -2.86
N SER A 28 3.39 -7.58 -2.82
CA SER A 28 4.26 -8.74 -2.93
C SER A 28 4.07 -9.72 -1.76
N TYR A 29 3.92 -9.23 -0.53
CA TYR A 29 3.68 -10.10 0.62
C TYR A 29 2.32 -10.81 0.53
N PHE A 30 1.23 -10.08 0.30
CA PHE A 30 -0.11 -10.66 0.15
C PHE A 30 -0.18 -11.66 -1.00
N HIS A 31 0.44 -11.34 -2.14
CA HIS A 31 0.38 -12.17 -3.31
C HIS A 31 1.17 -13.47 -3.18
N PHE A 32 2.42 -13.36 -2.71
CA PHE A 32 3.37 -14.46 -2.73
C PHE A 32 3.50 -15.21 -1.39
N GLU A 33 3.20 -14.59 -0.26
CA GLU A 33 3.26 -15.25 1.06
C GLU A 33 1.87 -15.64 1.58
N LYS A 34 0.85 -14.80 1.35
CA LYS A 34 -0.53 -15.08 1.78
C LYS A 34 -1.42 -15.68 0.69
N GLY A 35 -0.88 -15.89 -0.51
CA GLY A 35 -1.57 -16.57 -1.61
C GLY A 35 -2.72 -15.78 -2.24
N LEU A 36 -2.88 -14.48 -1.94
CA LEU A 36 -3.97 -13.65 -2.45
C LEU A 36 -3.75 -13.25 -3.92
N ASN A 37 -4.80 -13.09 -4.72
CA ASN A 37 -4.72 -12.51 -6.05
C ASN A 37 -4.73 -10.99 -5.92
N VAL A 38 -3.60 -10.35 -6.24
CA VAL A 38 -3.39 -8.92 -6.02
C VAL A 38 -3.15 -8.22 -7.35
N ALA A 39 -3.50 -6.94 -7.46
CA ALA A 39 -3.07 -6.04 -8.51
C ALA A 39 -2.70 -4.66 -7.94
N ILE A 40 -1.97 -3.85 -8.73
CA ILE A 40 -1.71 -2.44 -8.41
C ILE A 40 -2.13 -1.54 -9.58
N VAL A 41 -2.85 -0.46 -9.26
CA VAL A 41 -3.04 0.71 -10.12
C VAL A 41 -2.10 1.83 -9.63
N ASP A 42 -1.13 2.21 -10.46
CA ASP A 42 -0.14 3.24 -10.19
C ASP A 42 -0.63 4.59 -10.73
N CYS A 43 -1.18 5.42 -9.84
CA CYS A 43 -1.79 6.71 -10.17
C CYS A 43 -0.86 7.90 -10.03
N ASP A 44 0.45 7.68 -9.77
CA ASP A 44 1.45 8.75 -9.66
C ASP A 44 1.90 9.23 -11.05
N SER A 45 0.95 9.70 -11.87
CA SER A 45 1.24 10.26 -13.19
C SER A 45 1.90 11.64 -13.08
N PRO A 46 2.99 11.94 -13.81
CA PRO A 46 3.60 11.14 -14.89
C PRO A 46 4.77 10.23 -14.44
N GLN A 47 5.10 10.18 -13.14
CA GLN A 47 6.24 9.39 -12.66
C GLN A 47 6.05 7.89 -12.85
N HIS A 48 4.84 7.37 -12.66
CA HIS A 48 4.48 5.94 -12.61
C HIS A 48 5.60 5.09 -12.00
N SER A 49 5.91 5.41 -10.73
CA SER A 49 7.11 4.91 -10.06
C SER A 49 7.13 3.38 -9.97
N LEU A 50 5.96 2.75 -9.85
CA LEU A 50 5.79 1.30 -9.69
C LEU A 50 5.81 0.57 -11.03
N VAL A 51 5.19 1.16 -12.08
CA VAL A 51 5.32 0.64 -13.44
C VAL A 51 6.79 0.63 -13.87
N ARG A 52 7.50 1.73 -13.62
CA ARG A 52 8.95 1.81 -13.91
C ARG A 52 9.76 0.85 -13.04
N MET A 53 9.36 0.61 -11.79
CA MET A 53 10.00 -0.39 -10.92
C MET A 53 9.88 -1.80 -11.51
N ARG A 54 8.69 -2.19 -11.99
CA ARG A 54 8.47 -3.49 -12.64
C ARG A 54 9.40 -3.71 -13.83
N GLU A 55 9.61 -2.70 -14.65
CA GLU A 55 10.53 -2.80 -15.80
C GLU A 55 12.00 -2.92 -15.37
N ARG A 56 12.41 -2.18 -14.33
CA ARG A 56 13.75 -2.33 -13.74
C ARG A 56 13.94 -3.72 -13.13
N ASP A 57 12.94 -4.24 -12.43
CA ASP A 57 12.98 -5.56 -11.82
C ASP A 57 13.13 -6.66 -12.87
N LYS A 58 12.34 -6.61 -13.95
CA LYS A 58 12.45 -7.53 -15.10
C LYS A 58 13.86 -7.50 -15.70
N LYS A 59 14.43 -6.31 -15.90
CA LYS A 59 15.79 -6.16 -16.43
C LYS A 59 16.84 -6.72 -15.48
N ALA A 60 16.73 -6.46 -14.18
CA ALA A 60 17.63 -6.97 -13.16
C ALA A 60 17.60 -8.51 -13.08
N VAL A 61 16.40 -9.11 -13.13
CA VAL A 61 16.22 -10.56 -13.18
C VAL A 61 16.80 -11.14 -14.47
N SER A 62 16.49 -10.55 -15.63
CA SER A 62 16.97 -11.03 -16.92
C SER A 62 18.48 -11.10 -16.98
N ASN A 63 19.17 -10.12 -16.40
CA ASN A 63 20.62 -10.05 -16.46
C ASN A 63 21.32 -10.95 -15.40
N SER A 64 20.66 -11.30 -14.29
CA SER A 64 21.29 -12.00 -13.16
C SER A 64 20.85 -13.46 -13.02
N ALA A 65 21.81 -14.39 -13.16
CA ALA A 65 21.56 -15.83 -12.92
C ALA A 65 21.05 -16.12 -11.51
N TYR A 66 21.54 -15.37 -10.52
CA TYR A 66 21.09 -15.46 -9.13
C TYR A 66 19.58 -15.15 -9.01
N TYR A 67 19.11 -14.05 -9.60
CA TYR A 67 17.70 -13.69 -9.53
C TYR A 67 16.81 -14.62 -10.36
N ARG A 68 17.27 -15.11 -11.51
CA ARG A 68 16.54 -16.15 -12.25
C ARG A 68 16.35 -17.41 -11.41
N GLN A 69 17.35 -17.80 -10.62
CA GLN A 69 17.23 -18.94 -9.71
C GLN A 69 16.23 -18.66 -8.57
N LEU A 70 16.23 -17.46 -8.00
CA LEU A 70 15.25 -17.07 -6.97
C LEU A 70 13.81 -17.08 -7.52
N ILE A 71 13.58 -16.60 -8.74
CA ILE A 71 12.26 -16.66 -9.38
C ILE A 71 11.80 -18.12 -9.58
N LYS A 72 12.70 -19.03 -10.00
CA LYS A 72 12.38 -20.45 -10.12
C LYS A 72 12.02 -21.07 -8.77
N GLN A 73 12.77 -20.76 -7.71
CA GLN A 73 12.47 -21.21 -6.35
C GLN A 73 11.12 -20.68 -5.88
N GLN A 74 10.83 -19.40 -6.14
CA GLN A 74 9.56 -18.79 -5.82
C GLN A 74 8.41 -19.50 -6.55
N TRP A 75 8.55 -19.78 -7.84
CA TRP A 75 7.53 -20.51 -8.63
C TRP A 75 7.27 -21.91 -8.10
N ASN A 76 8.32 -22.62 -7.68
CA ASN A 76 8.18 -23.95 -7.08
C ASN A 76 7.45 -23.91 -5.73
N ARG A 77 7.60 -22.82 -4.97
CA ARG A 77 6.90 -22.61 -3.70
C ARG A 77 5.45 -22.16 -3.90
N VAL A 78 5.25 -21.20 -4.79
CA VAL A 78 3.96 -20.58 -5.10
C VAL A 78 3.85 -20.44 -6.62
N GLN A 79 3.03 -21.28 -7.24
CA GLN A 79 2.83 -21.33 -8.69
C GLN A 79 1.95 -20.17 -9.19
N LYS A 80 2.31 -18.94 -8.81
CA LYS A 80 1.62 -17.71 -9.20
C LYS A 80 2.55 -16.85 -10.04
N LYS A 81 1.97 -16.28 -11.11
CA LYS A 81 2.65 -15.25 -11.92
C LYS A 81 2.75 -13.97 -11.12
N ALA A 82 3.67 -13.08 -11.48
CA ALA A 82 3.72 -11.76 -10.85
C ALA A 82 2.40 -11.01 -11.05
N TYR A 83 1.91 -10.37 -9.99
CA TYR A 83 0.71 -9.55 -10.03
C TYR A 83 0.83 -8.41 -11.06
N PRO A 84 -0.26 -7.98 -11.72
CA PRO A 84 -0.20 -6.88 -12.67
C PRO A 84 0.00 -5.54 -11.96
N ILE A 85 0.68 -4.64 -12.67
CA ILE A 85 0.80 -3.22 -12.29
C ILE A 85 0.42 -2.43 -13.55
N VAL A 86 -0.61 -1.58 -13.45
CA VAL A 86 -1.06 -0.72 -14.55
C VAL A 86 -0.89 0.74 -14.16
N GLY A 87 -0.48 1.58 -15.10
CA GLY A 87 -0.47 3.03 -14.90
C GLY A 87 -1.86 3.62 -15.17
N SER A 88 -2.28 4.58 -14.35
CA SER A 88 -3.50 5.37 -14.58
C SER A 88 -3.30 6.79 -14.07
N THR A 89 -4.23 7.70 -14.34
CA THR A 89 -4.30 8.96 -13.59
C THR A 89 -5.11 8.75 -12.32
N ALA A 90 -5.08 9.71 -11.38
CA ALA A 90 -5.95 9.64 -10.21
C ALA A 90 -7.42 9.60 -10.65
N GLU A 91 -7.84 10.47 -11.57
CA GLU A 91 -9.22 10.57 -12.06
C GLU A 91 -9.76 9.26 -12.64
N LYS A 92 -8.89 8.45 -13.26
CA LYS A 92 -9.23 7.17 -13.90
C LYS A 92 -8.85 5.96 -13.05
N ALA A 93 -8.48 6.15 -11.79
CA ALA A 93 -8.02 5.08 -10.92
C ALA A 93 -9.08 4.00 -10.69
N ARG A 94 -10.33 4.44 -10.43
CA ARG A 94 -11.46 3.53 -10.18
C ARG A 94 -11.81 2.73 -11.43
N GLU A 95 -11.93 3.38 -12.58
CA GLU A 95 -12.16 2.74 -13.87
C GLU A 95 -11.08 1.69 -14.18
N ALA A 96 -9.80 2.03 -13.98
CA ALA A 96 -8.71 1.09 -14.17
C ALA A 96 -8.75 -0.11 -13.21
N ALA A 97 -9.18 0.10 -11.96
CA ALA A 97 -9.38 -0.98 -10.99
C ALA A 97 -10.55 -1.90 -11.38
N ASP A 98 -11.68 -1.33 -11.80
CA ASP A 98 -12.85 -2.08 -12.29
C ASP A 98 -12.50 -2.90 -13.55
N GLU A 99 -11.73 -2.34 -14.49
CA GLU A 99 -11.24 -3.07 -15.67
C GLU A 99 -10.34 -4.27 -15.31
N ILE A 100 -9.47 -4.11 -14.31
CA ILE A 100 -8.62 -5.22 -13.84
C ILE A 100 -9.49 -6.29 -13.19
N ALA A 101 -10.40 -5.89 -12.30
CA ALA A 101 -11.30 -6.80 -11.59
C ALA A 101 -12.17 -7.61 -12.56
N ALA A 102 -12.60 -7.01 -13.68
CA ALA A 102 -13.37 -7.72 -14.71
C ALA A 102 -12.56 -8.77 -15.50
N ARG A 103 -11.21 -8.71 -15.48
CA ARG A 103 -10.33 -9.58 -16.26
C ARG A 103 -9.81 -10.80 -15.51
N GLY A 104 -10.14 -10.96 -14.23
CA GLY A 104 -9.67 -12.08 -13.43
C GLY A 104 -10.24 -12.12 -12.02
N ASP A 105 -9.91 -13.18 -11.30
CA ASP A 105 -10.30 -13.36 -9.91
C ASP A 105 -9.29 -12.66 -9.00
N TYR A 106 -9.63 -11.48 -8.49
CA TYR A 106 -8.77 -10.68 -7.61
C TYR A 106 -9.38 -10.58 -6.21
N ASP A 107 -8.52 -10.67 -5.21
CA ASP A 107 -8.90 -10.48 -3.82
C ASP A 107 -8.75 -9.02 -3.41
N LEU A 108 -7.70 -8.38 -3.95
CA LEU A 108 -7.25 -7.07 -3.52
C LEU A 108 -6.61 -6.30 -4.66
N ILE A 109 -7.08 -5.08 -4.93
CA ILE A 109 -6.45 -4.15 -5.85
C ILE A 109 -5.99 -2.93 -5.07
N PHE A 110 -4.68 -2.71 -5.04
CA PHE A 110 -4.11 -1.50 -4.46
C PHE A 110 -4.13 -0.35 -5.47
N VAL A 111 -4.49 0.84 -5.01
CA VAL A 111 -4.40 2.08 -5.78
C VAL A 111 -3.37 3.00 -5.13
N ASP A 112 -2.20 3.14 -5.76
CA ASP A 112 -1.12 4.01 -5.27
C ASP A 112 -1.39 5.45 -5.73
N LEU A 113 -1.83 6.31 -4.81
CA LEU A 113 -2.21 7.69 -5.11
C LEU A 113 -1.03 8.67 -4.96
N PRO A 114 -0.99 9.74 -5.77
CA PRO A 114 0.03 10.78 -5.66
C PRO A 114 -0.09 11.53 -4.33
N GLY A 115 0.95 12.29 -3.98
CA GLY A 115 1.01 13.01 -2.70
C GLY A 115 0.05 14.18 -2.54
N THR A 116 -0.54 14.69 -3.61
CA THR A 116 -1.39 15.89 -3.57
C THR A 116 -2.87 15.52 -3.55
N VAL A 117 -3.44 15.34 -2.36
CA VAL A 117 -4.86 14.96 -2.22
C VAL A 117 -5.83 16.06 -2.66
N GLU A 118 -5.41 17.32 -2.58
CA GLU A 118 -6.28 18.47 -2.89
C GLU A 118 -6.69 18.56 -4.37
N SER A 119 -6.10 17.76 -5.25
CA SER A 119 -6.63 17.65 -6.60
C SER A 119 -7.99 16.92 -6.55
N THR A 120 -8.98 17.51 -7.21
CA THR A 120 -10.36 16.97 -7.29
C THR A 120 -10.38 15.50 -7.75
N GLY A 121 -9.44 15.11 -8.61
CA GLY A 121 -9.26 13.73 -9.07
C GLY A 121 -8.85 12.75 -7.96
N VAL A 122 -7.87 13.10 -7.12
CA VAL A 122 -7.42 12.23 -6.02
C VAL A 122 -8.50 12.11 -4.95
N PHE A 123 -9.14 13.22 -4.62
CA PHE A 123 -10.26 13.23 -3.68
C PHE A 123 -11.41 12.33 -4.13
N ARG A 124 -11.87 12.49 -5.39
CA ARG A 124 -12.94 11.65 -5.96
C ARG A 124 -12.55 10.17 -5.98
N THR A 125 -11.27 9.87 -6.16
CA THR A 125 -10.81 8.48 -6.11
C THR A 125 -10.97 7.89 -4.73
N ILE A 126 -10.54 8.61 -3.69
CA ILE A 126 -10.60 8.17 -2.29
C ILE A 126 -12.00 7.75 -1.88
N VAL A 127 -13.02 8.57 -2.17
CA VAL A 127 -14.41 8.29 -1.76
C VAL A 127 -15.05 7.12 -2.53
N ASN A 128 -14.42 6.69 -3.63
CA ASN A 128 -14.86 5.56 -4.47
C ASN A 128 -14.04 4.29 -4.23
N MET A 129 -13.17 4.25 -3.22
CA MET A 129 -12.47 3.03 -2.78
C MET A 129 -13.25 2.34 -1.67
N ASP A 130 -12.98 1.06 -1.39
CA ASP A 130 -13.53 0.38 -0.21
C ASP A 130 -12.83 0.86 1.06
N TYR A 131 -11.50 0.98 1.01
CA TYR A 131 -10.67 1.41 2.14
C TYR A 131 -9.54 2.31 1.69
N VAL A 132 -9.03 3.13 2.60
CA VAL A 132 -7.82 3.92 2.41
C VAL A 132 -6.81 3.60 3.50
N LEU A 133 -5.58 3.33 3.11
CA LEU A 133 -4.42 3.18 3.98
C LEU A 133 -3.64 4.48 3.99
N THR A 134 -3.51 5.11 5.16
CA THR A 134 -2.81 6.37 5.35
C THR A 134 -1.59 6.18 6.24
N PRO A 135 -0.41 5.87 5.66
CA PRO A 135 0.84 5.84 6.40
C PRO A 135 1.21 7.25 6.84
N THR A 136 1.58 7.39 8.11
CA THR A 136 1.87 8.69 8.73
C THR A 136 3.19 8.64 9.51
N ILE A 137 3.98 9.72 9.44
CA ILE A 137 5.24 9.84 10.19
C ILE A 137 5.03 10.74 11.42
N PRO A 138 5.77 10.54 12.52
CA PRO A 138 5.66 11.34 13.74
C PRO A 138 6.37 12.69 13.59
N ASP A 139 5.81 13.53 12.73
CA ASP A 139 6.26 14.89 12.45
C ASP A 139 5.05 15.83 12.55
N LEU A 140 5.19 16.93 13.30
CA LEU A 140 4.09 17.85 13.61
C LEU A 140 3.36 18.34 12.34
N ILE A 141 4.11 18.71 11.30
CA ILE A 141 3.54 19.22 10.05
C ILE A 141 2.80 18.10 9.32
N VAL A 142 3.38 16.90 9.28
CA VAL A 142 2.72 15.76 8.63
C VAL A 142 1.46 15.33 9.37
N MET A 143 1.44 15.41 10.70
CA MET A 143 0.26 15.12 11.51
C MET A 143 -0.87 16.10 11.24
N GLN A 144 -0.58 17.41 11.20
CA GLN A 144 -1.57 18.43 10.86
C GLN A 144 -2.16 18.21 9.46
N SER A 145 -1.31 17.91 8.46
CA SER A 145 -1.78 17.56 7.11
C SER A 145 -2.64 16.28 7.11
N THR A 146 -2.23 15.26 7.88
CA THR A 146 -2.97 13.99 7.95
C THR A 146 -4.36 14.17 8.58
N LEU A 147 -4.47 14.99 9.63
CA LEU A 147 -5.75 15.30 10.26
C LEU A 147 -6.63 16.16 9.33
N ALA A 148 -6.07 17.19 8.70
CA ALA A 148 -6.80 18.01 7.73
C ALA A 148 -7.33 17.20 6.54
N PHE A 149 -6.52 16.26 6.05
CA PHE A 149 -6.94 15.26 5.06
C PHE A 149 -8.15 14.46 5.57
N ALA A 150 -8.04 13.86 6.75
CA ALA A 150 -9.06 13.00 7.33
C ALA A 150 -10.38 13.75 7.52
N THR A 151 -10.35 14.94 8.13
CA THR A 151 -11.54 15.76 8.35
C THR A 151 -12.19 16.18 7.04
N THR A 152 -11.39 16.54 6.02
CA THR A 152 -11.93 16.91 4.70
C THR A 152 -12.65 15.76 4.03
N VAL A 153 -12.09 14.55 4.07
CA VAL A 153 -12.72 13.34 3.51
C VAL A 153 -13.99 13.00 4.28
N LEU A 154 -13.94 13.00 5.61
CA LEU A 154 -15.11 12.72 6.45
C LEU A 154 -16.24 13.75 6.28
N ASP A 155 -15.93 15.04 6.22
CA ASP A 155 -16.93 16.10 6.05
C ASP A 155 -17.61 16.04 4.69
N HIS A 156 -16.87 15.65 3.65
CA HIS A 156 -17.45 15.44 2.34
C HIS A 156 -18.37 14.22 2.33
N ILE A 157 -17.93 13.09 2.90
CA ILE A 157 -18.73 11.87 3.03
C ILE A 157 -20.06 12.17 3.74
N LYS A 158 -20.04 12.95 4.82
CA LYS A 158 -21.25 13.38 5.55
C LYS A 158 -22.20 14.23 4.70
N LYS A 159 -21.70 14.94 3.69
CA LYS A 159 -22.48 15.83 2.81
C LYS A 159 -23.02 15.11 1.57
N MET A 160 -22.59 13.89 1.28
CA MET A 160 -23.07 13.12 0.14
C MET A 160 -24.46 12.53 0.45
N GLU A 161 -25.43 12.75 -0.43
CA GLU A 161 -26.77 12.15 -0.32
C GLU A 161 -26.75 10.64 -0.63
N ASN A 162 -25.77 10.17 -1.41
CA ASN A 162 -25.54 8.76 -1.69
C ASN A 162 -24.54 8.16 -0.71
N THR A 163 -24.72 6.88 -0.37
CA THR A 163 -23.77 6.14 0.48
C THR A 163 -22.41 6.07 -0.22
N PRO A 164 -21.34 6.64 0.36
CA PRO A 164 -20.00 6.49 -0.21
C PRO A 164 -19.58 5.03 -0.18
N LEU A 165 -18.78 4.61 -1.17
CA LEU A 165 -18.21 3.26 -1.18
C LEU A 165 -17.14 3.08 -0.09
N LEU A 166 -16.55 4.18 0.37
CA LEU A 166 -15.52 4.17 1.41
C LEU A 166 -16.08 3.70 2.75
N LYS A 167 -15.62 2.52 3.17
CA LYS A 167 -16.00 1.86 4.43
C LYS A 167 -15.18 2.40 5.60
N ASP A 168 -13.88 2.60 5.42
CA ASP A 168 -13.00 3.15 6.48
C ASP A 168 -11.67 3.71 5.95
N ILE A 169 -11.02 4.56 6.75
CA ILE A 169 -9.65 5.06 6.54
C ILE A 169 -8.78 4.54 7.69
N PHE A 170 -7.80 3.71 7.36
CA PHE A 170 -6.84 3.14 8.31
C PHE A 170 -5.56 3.97 8.35
N PHE A 171 -5.35 4.64 9.47
CA PHE A 171 -4.11 5.35 9.78
C PHE A 171 -3.13 4.42 10.48
N PHE A 172 -1.84 4.52 10.15
CA PHE A 172 -0.81 3.75 10.85
C PHE A 172 0.52 4.46 10.83
N TRP A 173 1.33 4.18 11.85
CA TRP A 173 2.62 4.83 12.03
C TRP A 173 3.68 4.18 11.15
N ASN A 174 4.30 4.99 10.30
CA ASN A 174 5.42 4.60 9.46
C ASN A 174 6.68 5.41 9.79
N LYS A 175 7.83 4.85 9.43
CA LYS A 175 9.16 5.45 9.64
C LYS A 175 9.39 5.88 11.10
N LEU A 176 9.02 5.02 12.04
CA LEU A 176 9.29 5.26 13.46
C LEU A 176 10.80 5.13 13.73
N LYS A 177 11.40 6.23 14.17
CA LYS A 177 12.78 6.23 14.63
C LYS A 177 12.83 5.64 16.04
N LYS A 178 13.95 5.02 16.40
CA LYS A 178 14.18 4.50 17.77
C LYS A 178 14.00 5.57 18.86
N ARG A 179 14.25 6.83 18.51
CA ARG A 179 14.12 8.00 19.40
C ARG A 179 12.80 8.76 19.25
N THR A 180 11.81 8.20 18.56
CA THR A 180 10.50 8.85 18.43
C THR A 180 9.91 9.07 19.82
N ASN A 181 9.40 10.27 20.06
CA ASN A 181 8.72 10.59 21.32
C ASN A 181 7.40 9.80 21.38
N VAL A 182 7.33 8.86 22.31
CA VAL A 182 6.18 7.97 22.51
C VAL A 182 4.96 8.74 23.00
N GLU A 183 5.15 9.81 23.79
CA GLU A 183 4.05 10.66 24.25
C GLU A 183 3.36 11.36 23.08
N ILE A 184 4.15 11.85 22.11
CA ILE A 184 3.62 12.46 20.90
C ILE A 184 2.78 11.47 20.10
N LEU A 185 3.26 10.23 19.91
CA LEU A 185 2.49 9.18 19.24
C LEU A 185 1.17 8.90 19.95
N LYS A 186 1.21 8.84 21.29
CA LYS A 186 0.04 8.56 22.12
C LYS A 186 -1.00 9.68 22.02
N SER A 187 -0.59 10.93 22.25
CA SER A 187 -1.48 12.09 22.16
C SER A 187 -2.13 12.23 20.78
N TYR A 188 -1.38 11.99 19.71
CA TYR A 188 -1.98 12.04 18.37
C TYR A 188 -2.91 10.88 18.09
N SER A 189 -2.59 9.67 18.57
CA SER A 189 -3.49 8.53 18.44
C SER A 189 -4.79 8.77 19.22
N GLU A 190 -4.73 9.44 20.36
CA GLU A 190 -5.90 9.87 21.14
C GLU A 190 -6.76 10.88 20.35
N VAL A 191 -6.15 11.93 19.80
CA VAL A 191 -6.87 12.91 18.95
C VAL A 191 -7.52 12.23 17.73
N MET A 192 -6.81 11.31 17.07
CA MET A 192 -7.37 10.56 15.94
C MET A 192 -8.58 9.72 16.36
N ARG A 193 -8.52 9.07 17.53
CA ARG A 193 -9.65 8.29 18.08
C ARG A 193 -10.83 9.18 18.46
N GLU A 194 -10.59 10.36 19.04
CA GLU A 194 -11.64 11.34 19.34
C GLU A 194 -12.36 11.80 18.07
N LEU A 195 -11.63 11.92 16.96
CA LEU A 195 -12.17 12.19 15.64
C LEU A 195 -12.80 10.97 14.95
N HIS A 196 -12.94 9.85 15.67
CA HIS A 196 -13.48 8.57 15.17
C HIS A 196 -12.71 8.02 13.96
N LEU A 197 -11.40 8.30 13.89
CA LEU A 197 -10.51 7.73 12.89
C LEU A 197 -9.96 6.38 13.35
N THR A 198 -9.93 5.41 12.45
CA THR A 198 -9.36 4.10 12.74
C THR A 198 -7.83 4.14 12.64
N VAL A 199 -7.17 4.02 13.79
CA VAL A 199 -5.70 3.89 13.88
C VAL A 199 -5.35 2.44 14.12
N LEU A 200 -4.51 1.87 13.25
CA LEU A 200 -4.00 0.50 13.38
C LEU A 200 -2.95 0.43 14.50
N ASP A 201 -2.86 -0.72 15.16
CA ASP A 201 -1.90 -0.97 16.23
C ASP A 201 -0.50 -1.25 15.67
N SER A 202 -0.41 -1.79 14.46
CA SER A 202 0.84 -2.08 13.78
C SER A 202 1.62 -0.82 13.43
N THR A 203 2.92 -0.86 13.67
CA THR A 203 3.83 0.25 13.36
C THR A 203 5.03 -0.22 12.56
N LEU A 204 5.56 0.66 11.71
CA LEU A 204 6.70 0.36 10.86
C LEU A 204 7.92 1.21 11.27
N PRO A 205 9.04 0.58 11.67
CA PRO A 205 10.26 1.29 11.99
C PRO A 205 10.93 1.91 10.75
N ASP A 206 11.69 2.98 10.97
CA ASP A 206 12.52 3.64 9.95
C ASP A 206 13.76 2.79 9.65
N LEU A 207 13.62 1.88 8.67
CA LEU A 207 14.69 0.95 8.31
C LEU A 207 15.16 1.16 6.88
N CYS A 208 16.48 1.30 6.69
CA CYS A 208 17.10 1.45 5.37
C CYS A 208 16.80 0.29 4.41
N ARG A 209 16.33 -0.88 4.91
CA ARG A 209 15.93 -1.98 4.03
C ARG A 209 14.75 -1.61 3.13
N TYR A 210 13.82 -0.76 3.56
CA TYR A 210 12.69 -0.30 2.74
C TYR A 210 13.12 0.41 1.45
N GLU A 211 14.35 0.90 1.37
CA GLU A 211 14.88 1.57 0.18
C GLU A 211 15.50 0.60 -0.83
N LYS A 212 15.80 -0.65 -0.42
CA LYS A 212 16.56 -1.62 -1.22
C LYS A 212 15.69 -2.28 -2.29
N GLU A 213 15.88 -1.85 -3.53
CA GLU A 213 15.36 -2.50 -4.75
C GLU A 213 16.34 -3.59 -5.24
N ILE A 214 15.85 -4.55 -6.05
CA ILE A 214 16.76 -5.47 -6.73
C ILE A 214 17.60 -4.72 -7.77
N THR A 215 18.89 -5.02 -7.79
CA THR A 215 19.83 -4.46 -8.78
C THR A 215 20.73 -5.58 -9.26
N HIS A 216 21.28 -5.46 -10.47
CA HIS A 216 22.16 -6.49 -11.00
C HIS A 216 23.39 -6.79 -10.11
N ALA A 217 23.85 -5.80 -9.34
CA ALA A 217 25.09 -5.87 -8.58
C ALA A 217 24.92 -6.29 -7.10
N LYS A 218 23.75 -6.06 -6.49
CA LYS A 218 23.53 -6.34 -5.06
C LYS A 218 22.50 -7.45 -4.89
N ARG A 219 22.76 -8.39 -3.97
CA ARG A 219 21.88 -9.53 -3.67
C ARG A 219 20.85 -9.26 -2.57
N ALA A 220 21.03 -8.20 -1.79
CA ALA A 220 20.11 -7.81 -0.72
C ALA A 220 19.05 -6.84 -1.25
N PHE A 221 17.78 -7.22 -1.12
CA PHE A 221 16.62 -6.41 -1.51
C PHE A 221 15.49 -6.54 -0.49
N PHE A 222 14.55 -5.62 -0.56
CA PHE A 222 13.31 -5.64 0.21
C PHE A 222 12.10 -5.30 -0.65
N ARG A 223 12.28 -4.39 -1.61
CA ARG A 223 11.28 -4.06 -2.62
C ARG A 223 11.58 -4.83 -3.90
N CYS A 224 10.61 -5.63 -4.33
CA CYS A 224 10.61 -6.28 -5.62
C CYS A 224 9.16 -6.54 -6.00
N THR A 225 8.82 -6.27 -7.25
CA THR A 225 7.49 -6.48 -7.81
C THR A 225 7.29 -7.90 -8.37
N LEU A 226 8.33 -8.73 -8.34
CA LEU A 226 8.33 -10.08 -8.92
C LEU A 226 8.49 -11.19 -7.86
N MET A 227 8.85 -10.83 -6.63
CA MET A 227 9.12 -11.75 -5.52
C MET A 227 8.77 -11.06 -4.19
N PRO A 228 8.46 -11.84 -3.13
CA PRO A 228 8.28 -11.29 -1.81
C PRO A 228 9.60 -10.80 -1.20
N PRO A 229 9.54 -9.91 -0.19
CA PRO A 229 10.72 -9.61 0.63
C PRO A 229 11.29 -10.90 1.24
N PRO A 230 12.62 -11.09 1.29
CA PRO A 230 13.20 -12.30 1.89
C PRO A 230 12.78 -12.46 3.36
N ALA A 231 12.50 -13.70 3.80
CA ALA A 231 12.00 -13.96 5.16
C ALA A 231 12.85 -13.32 6.28
N ARG A 232 14.18 -13.44 6.19
CA ARG A 232 15.12 -12.80 7.15
C ARG A 232 15.03 -11.27 7.15
N GLN A 233 14.59 -10.66 6.05
CA GLN A 233 14.38 -9.22 5.97
C GLN A 233 12.99 -8.81 6.45
N LEU A 234 12.02 -9.70 6.59
CA LEU A 234 10.71 -9.39 7.16
C LEU A 234 10.76 -9.24 8.68
N GLU A 235 11.66 -9.98 9.34
CA GLU A 235 11.79 -9.94 10.80
C GLU A 235 12.09 -8.52 11.33
N GLY A 236 11.26 -8.06 12.27
CA GLY A 236 11.31 -6.73 12.85
C GLY A 236 10.98 -5.59 11.88
N SER A 237 10.33 -5.88 10.74
CA SER A 237 9.97 -4.85 9.76
C SER A 237 8.63 -4.21 10.04
N GLY A 238 7.77 -4.86 10.82
CA GLY A 238 6.39 -4.44 11.00
C GLY A 238 5.48 -4.81 9.82
N VAL A 239 6.01 -5.33 8.71
CA VAL A 239 5.22 -5.70 7.52
C VAL A 239 4.31 -6.89 7.80
N VAL A 240 4.80 -7.88 8.55
CA VAL A 240 4.03 -9.09 8.86
C VAL A 240 2.86 -8.73 9.75
N GLU A 241 3.13 -7.96 10.80
CA GLU A 241 2.18 -7.45 11.79
C GLU A 241 1.12 -6.59 11.11
N LEU A 242 1.53 -5.60 10.31
CA LEU A 242 0.62 -4.75 9.55
C LEU A 242 -0.23 -5.55 8.57
N ALA A 243 0.37 -6.51 7.85
CA ALA A 243 -0.36 -7.32 6.88
C ALA A 243 -1.40 -8.21 7.57
N GLU A 244 -1.08 -8.79 8.73
CA GLU A 244 -2.00 -9.64 9.49
C GLU A 244 -3.16 -8.83 10.09
N GLU A 245 -2.88 -7.66 10.64
CA GLU A 245 -3.92 -6.73 11.09
C GLU A 245 -4.83 -6.32 9.94
N LEU A 246 -4.27 -5.98 8.78
CA LEU A 246 -5.02 -5.66 7.57
C LEU A 246 -5.86 -6.85 7.07
N MET A 247 -5.36 -8.09 7.15
CA MET A 247 -6.16 -9.26 6.78
C MET A 247 -7.42 -9.38 7.65
N VAL A 248 -7.30 -9.12 8.95
CA VAL A 248 -8.44 -9.13 9.88
C VAL A 248 -9.40 -7.99 9.57
N LYS A 249 -8.89 -6.75 9.46
CA LYS A 249 -9.71 -5.55 9.24
C LYS A 249 -10.43 -5.55 7.88
N LEU A 250 -9.76 -6.05 6.85
CA LEU A 250 -10.29 -6.16 5.48
C LEU A 250 -11.03 -7.49 5.25
N LYS A 251 -11.05 -8.41 6.22
CA LYS A 251 -11.65 -9.75 6.11
C LYS A 251 -11.09 -10.57 4.94
N LEU A 252 -9.79 -10.42 4.65
CA LEU A 252 -9.12 -11.12 3.56
C LEU A 252 -8.83 -12.58 3.94
N GLY A 253 -9.11 -13.51 3.03
CA GLY A 253 -8.80 -14.93 3.20
C GLY A 253 -9.80 -15.71 4.07
N GLN A 254 -10.89 -15.09 4.50
CA GLN A 254 -12.03 -15.76 5.12
C GLN A 254 -12.94 -16.27 3.98
N SER A 255 -12.85 -17.57 3.67
CA SER A 255 -13.73 -18.28 2.72
C SER A 255 -14.45 -19.40 3.46
#